data_AF-A0A848UY28-F1
#
_entry.id   AF-A0A848UY28-F1
#
_cell.length_a   1.000
_cell.length_b   1.000
_cell.length_c   1.000
_cell.angle_alpha   90.00
_cell.angle_beta   90.00
_cell.angle_gamma   90.00
#
_symmetry.space_group_name_H-M   'P 1'
#
loop_
_entity.id
_entity.type
_entity.pdbx_description
1 polymer ?
#
loop_
_entity_poly.entity_id
_entity_poly.type
_entity_poly.pdbx_seq_one_letter_code
_entity_poly.pdbx_strand_id
1 'polypeptide(L)'
;MKGFNEPVTLRFARLELIRGEWRRYEQSLEGPQEFEPDDLDPTTFNISAVNIEENGNREPVNYVIPPGIIREIDVGTANLRNLNEQSMQLSVCNLQDGDARAAYRTVNFDMRMYEKLKMFVHAEAAGLVEDLEDNEITCFMRLGSDFDENYYEYEVPLQVTPWGSNDDNEIWPEANAMEIELKKLQELKIQRPQGYSAFQEFIQNDGDRQIKVKGNPNLANVVIVMVGIRNPDDQNNPYSTFDDGMPKCASVWVNELRLTDFNQQGGWAAVARLNANLADFGTMQVAANMSTPGWGSLEQRVQERQQETIQGLDANSTLKLGKFFPENWGIQLPMYVGYSETVTTPRFDPLSPDIELADQPTLDPARRKKSRSLLRLRSINFTNVKINPQKGDKGGKGDKGGKADPKGGSKGGGGKGGKAGSSKFYDISNFSVSYAYTERYQRDINLEFLMNRNYRGSFAYTFNNRPKEIKPFAKIGFIKSSPYLKFIKDFNFYPGIKQLSLRTDMDRTYETSRVRNNTFDLFGIESDVLINTQVMKTWNWTRQYNFKYDLTKGLKFDFAANALALIGEPTGVIDREDPDYWEAYKDTVWQNIRDMGEKTNYNHTVNLNYKVPLDKFPLINFMSADA
;
A
#
# COMPACT_ATOMS: atom_id res chain seq x y z
N MET A 1 -27.82 44.59 -26.61
CA MET A 1 -27.80 46.08 -26.52
C MET A 1 -28.84 46.64 -27.48
N LYS A 2 -29.95 47.18 -26.96
CA LYS A 2 -31.09 47.73 -27.72
C LYS A 2 -31.59 48.98 -26.99
N GLY A 3 -32.28 49.89 -27.69
CA GLY A 3 -32.92 51.07 -27.07
C GLY A 3 -32.14 52.38 -27.15
N PHE A 4 -31.09 52.46 -27.98
CA PHE A 4 -30.40 53.74 -28.22
C PHE A 4 -31.07 54.49 -29.38
N ASN A 5 -31.31 55.78 -29.18
CA ASN A 5 -31.90 56.67 -30.18
C ASN A 5 -30.84 57.31 -31.11
N GLU A 6 -29.55 57.16 -30.78
CA GLU A 6 -28.41 57.69 -31.52
C GLU A 6 -27.25 56.66 -31.56
N PRO A 7 -26.27 56.82 -32.47
CA PRO A 7 -25.10 55.94 -32.52
C PRO A 7 -24.27 56.00 -31.24
N VAL A 8 -24.16 54.87 -30.54
CA VAL A 8 -23.32 54.73 -29.33
C VAL A 8 -22.10 53.87 -29.62
N THR A 9 -20.93 54.36 -29.21
CA THR A 9 -19.67 53.58 -29.22
C THR A 9 -19.32 53.17 -27.80
N LEU A 10 -19.27 51.86 -27.54
CA LEU A 10 -18.84 51.30 -26.26
C LEU A 10 -17.41 50.78 -26.40
N ARG A 11 -16.54 51.18 -25.47
CA ARG A 11 -15.14 50.75 -25.41
C ARG A 11 -14.93 49.96 -24.13
N PHE A 12 -14.82 48.66 -24.25
CA PHE A 12 -14.42 47.79 -23.15
C PHE A 12 -12.91 47.71 -23.13
N ALA A 13 -12.26 48.28 -22.11
CA ALA A 13 -10.82 48.12 -21.91
C ALA A 13 -10.46 46.65 -21.62
N ARG A 14 -11.34 45.96 -20.89
CA ARG A 14 -11.27 44.53 -20.59
C ARG A 14 -12.69 43.99 -20.43
N LEU A 15 -13.03 42.91 -21.15
CA LEU A 15 -14.31 42.19 -21.02
C LEU A 15 -13.97 40.71 -20.95
N GLU A 16 -14.10 40.13 -19.76
CA GLU A 16 -13.69 38.76 -19.48
C GLU A 16 -14.76 38.03 -18.68
N LEU A 17 -14.82 36.71 -18.89
CA LEU A 17 -15.58 35.82 -18.03
C LEU A 17 -14.59 35.21 -17.04
N ILE A 18 -14.65 35.67 -15.79
CA ILE A 18 -13.80 35.18 -14.71
C ILE A 18 -14.48 33.98 -14.08
N ARG A 19 -13.74 32.88 -13.96
CA ARG A 19 -14.19 31.69 -13.23
C ARG A 19 -13.64 31.75 -11.81
N GLY A 20 -14.52 31.73 -10.82
CA GLY A 20 -14.15 31.56 -9.42
C GLY A 20 -13.73 30.12 -9.10
N GLU A 21 -12.77 29.97 -8.20
CA GLU A 21 -12.37 28.67 -7.62
C GLU A 21 -13.33 28.23 -6.51
N TRP A 22 -13.92 29.20 -5.81
CA TRP A 22 -14.95 29.01 -4.80
C TRP A 22 -16.34 28.94 -5.43
N ARG A 23 -17.19 28.11 -4.87
CA ARG A 23 -18.56 27.89 -5.34
C ARG A 23 -19.56 28.26 -4.26
N ARG A 24 -20.68 28.82 -4.67
CA ARG A 24 -21.81 29.08 -3.77
C ARG A 24 -22.41 27.76 -3.31
N TYR A 25 -22.68 27.67 -2.02
CA TYR A 25 -23.50 26.61 -1.45
C TYR A 25 -24.97 27.01 -1.59
N GLU A 26 -25.77 26.15 -2.22
CA GLU A 26 -27.16 26.47 -2.61
C GLU A 26 -28.19 25.81 -1.68
N GLN A 27 -27.77 24.96 -0.74
CA GLN A 27 -28.67 24.33 0.21
C GLN A 27 -28.79 25.20 1.46
N SER A 28 -29.91 25.05 2.19
CA SER A 28 -30.13 25.77 3.44
C SER A 28 -29.06 25.41 4.47
N LEU A 29 -28.65 26.45 5.20
CA LEU A 29 -27.78 26.38 6.36
C LEU A 29 -28.48 26.94 7.60
N GLU A 30 -29.81 27.08 7.53
CA GLU A 30 -30.65 27.59 8.60
C GLU A 30 -30.61 26.66 9.83
N GLY A 31 -30.79 27.26 11.01
CA GLY A 31 -30.83 26.52 12.25
C GLY A 31 -32.02 25.53 12.33
N PRO A 32 -32.02 24.60 13.31
CA PRO A 32 -33.05 23.56 13.46
C PRO A 32 -34.50 24.04 13.65
N GLN A 33 -34.80 25.34 13.66
CA GLN A 33 -36.10 25.89 14.00
C GLN A 33 -36.81 26.70 12.91
N GLU A 34 -36.22 26.93 11.75
CA GLU A 34 -36.89 27.66 10.67
C GLU A 34 -36.94 26.82 9.40
N PHE A 35 -38.05 26.10 9.21
CA PHE A 35 -38.42 25.60 7.89
C PHE A 35 -39.85 26.07 7.64
N GLU A 36 -40.01 27.33 7.25
CA GLU A 36 -41.26 27.78 6.65
C GLU A 36 -41.26 27.33 5.18
N PRO A 37 -42.07 26.35 4.76
CA PRO A 37 -41.90 25.66 3.48
C PRO A 37 -42.29 26.48 2.24
N ASP A 38 -42.72 27.74 2.39
CA ASP A 38 -43.54 28.43 1.38
C ASP A 38 -43.10 29.85 1.03
N ASP A 39 -41.99 30.37 1.58
CA ASP A 39 -41.49 31.70 1.22
C ASP A 39 -40.34 31.65 0.20
N LEU A 40 -40.41 32.55 -0.79
CA LEU A 40 -39.32 32.75 -1.74
C LEU A 40 -38.16 33.39 -0.99
N ASP A 41 -37.06 32.65 -0.79
CA ASP A 41 -35.84 33.17 -0.17
C ASP A 41 -35.38 34.47 -0.86
N PRO A 42 -35.55 35.63 -0.20
CA PRO A 42 -35.25 36.92 -0.79
C PRO A 42 -33.77 37.30 -0.58
N THR A 43 -32.98 36.42 0.04
CA THR A 43 -31.56 36.63 0.33
C THR A 43 -30.75 36.58 -0.95
N THR A 44 -29.98 37.64 -1.20
CA THR A 44 -29.04 37.68 -2.33
C THR A 44 -27.64 37.37 -1.82
N PHE A 45 -26.96 36.41 -2.43
CA PHE A 45 -25.59 36.04 -2.08
C PHE A 45 -24.72 35.88 -3.32
N ASN A 46 -23.64 36.66 -3.35
CA ASN A 46 -22.68 36.72 -4.45
C ASN A 46 -21.24 36.53 -3.94
N ILE A 47 -20.43 35.85 -4.74
CA ILE A 47 -19.01 35.65 -4.49
C ILE A 47 -18.23 36.40 -5.56
N SER A 48 -17.37 37.32 -5.13
CA SER A 48 -16.49 38.11 -5.98
C SER A 48 -15.06 38.08 -5.45
N ALA A 49 -14.12 38.66 -6.20
CA ALA A 49 -12.78 38.92 -5.73
C ALA A 49 -12.56 40.42 -5.66
N VAL A 50 -12.01 40.90 -4.55
CA VAL A 50 -11.52 42.29 -4.41
C VAL A 50 -10.01 42.26 -4.49
N ASN A 51 -9.41 43.23 -5.17
CA ASN A 51 -7.97 43.24 -5.41
C ASN A 51 -7.35 44.63 -5.31
N ILE A 52 -6.07 44.69 -5.01
CA ILE A 52 -5.35 45.95 -4.76
C ILE A 52 -5.24 46.84 -6.01
N GLU A 53 -5.19 46.25 -7.21
CA GLU A 53 -4.99 47.01 -8.45
C GLU A 53 -6.26 47.66 -9.00
N GLU A 54 -7.42 47.02 -8.83
CA GLU A 54 -8.72 47.47 -9.33
C GLU A 54 -9.58 48.10 -8.21
N ASN A 55 -9.47 47.61 -6.97
CA ASN A 55 -10.30 48.02 -5.83
C ASN A 55 -9.56 48.83 -4.75
N GLY A 56 -8.28 49.18 -4.98
CA GLY A 56 -7.50 50.00 -4.04
C GLY A 56 -8.02 51.43 -3.84
N ASN A 57 -8.94 51.90 -4.69
CA ASN A 57 -9.66 53.19 -4.55
C ASN A 57 -11.19 53.00 -4.53
N ARG A 58 -11.67 51.82 -4.11
CA ARG A 58 -13.11 51.55 -3.99
C ARG A 58 -13.72 52.37 -2.86
N GLU A 59 -15.02 52.70 -2.99
CA GLU A 59 -15.87 53.24 -1.92
C GLU A 59 -16.91 52.17 -1.49
N PRO A 60 -17.38 52.16 -0.23
CA PRO A 60 -17.04 53.10 0.86
C PRO A 60 -15.73 52.77 1.60
N VAL A 61 -15.26 51.51 1.53
CA VAL A 61 -13.95 51.09 2.06
C VAL A 61 -13.06 50.66 0.89
N ASN A 62 -11.83 51.17 0.89
CA ASN A 62 -10.85 50.82 -0.11
C ASN A 62 -10.13 49.51 0.25
N TYR A 63 -9.72 48.74 -0.74
CA TYR A 63 -8.99 47.52 -0.47
C TYR A 63 -7.53 47.81 -0.12
N VAL A 64 -7.13 47.46 1.10
CA VAL A 64 -5.73 47.51 1.57
C VAL A 64 -5.23 46.10 1.89
N ILE A 65 -3.93 45.91 1.72
CA ILE A 65 -3.27 44.62 1.98
C ILE A 65 -3.32 44.36 3.50
N PRO A 66 -3.65 43.14 3.95
CA PRO A 66 -3.67 42.83 5.38
C PRO A 66 -2.31 43.10 6.06
N PRO A 67 -2.33 43.53 7.34
CA PRO A 67 -1.11 43.80 8.09
C PRO A 67 -0.11 42.63 8.05
N GLY A 68 1.15 42.93 7.76
CA GLY A 68 2.24 41.95 7.73
C GLY A 68 2.33 41.09 6.46
N ILE A 69 1.42 41.28 5.49
CA ILE A 69 1.47 40.59 4.19
C ILE A 69 2.22 41.45 3.18
N ILE A 70 3.14 40.82 2.46
CA ILE A 70 3.93 41.46 1.41
C ILE A 70 3.52 40.91 0.05
N ARG A 71 3.45 41.78 -0.96
CA ARG A 71 3.14 41.35 -2.33
C ARG A 71 4.25 40.45 -2.86
N GLU A 72 3.85 39.36 -3.51
CA GLU A 72 4.77 38.47 -4.19
C GLU A 72 5.43 39.20 -5.36
N ILE A 73 6.72 38.91 -5.59
CA ILE A 73 7.50 39.50 -6.68
C ILE A 73 7.76 38.44 -7.74
N ASP A 74 7.43 38.75 -8.99
CA ASP A 74 7.75 37.92 -10.15
C ASP A 74 9.25 38.03 -10.49
N VAL A 75 10.03 37.04 -10.02
CA VAL A 75 11.47 36.93 -10.30
C VAL A 75 11.78 36.36 -11.70
N GLY A 76 10.77 35.97 -12.48
CA GLY A 76 10.92 35.44 -13.83
C GLY A 76 11.24 36.51 -14.88
N THR A 77 11.15 37.78 -14.53
CA THR A 77 11.36 38.91 -15.44
C THR A 77 12.50 39.82 -14.97
N ALA A 78 13.22 40.45 -15.91
CA ALA A 78 14.37 41.31 -15.59
C ALA A 78 13.98 42.57 -14.79
N ASN A 79 12.72 42.98 -14.86
CA ASN A 79 12.15 44.04 -14.05
C ASN A 79 11.24 43.40 -13.00
N LEU A 80 11.63 43.48 -11.73
CA LEU A 80 10.82 42.98 -10.62
C LEU A 80 9.43 43.66 -10.65
N ARG A 81 8.39 42.85 -10.81
CA ARG A 81 6.99 43.30 -10.80
C ARG A 81 6.28 42.64 -9.63
N ASN A 82 5.54 43.44 -8.87
CA ASN A 82 4.66 42.92 -7.82
C ASN A 82 3.46 42.24 -8.48
N LEU A 83 3.14 41.02 -8.04
CA LEU A 83 1.94 40.32 -8.45
C LEU A 83 0.71 40.96 -7.79
N ASN A 84 -0.45 40.78 -8.43
CA ASN A 84 -1.71 41.24 -7.89
C ASN A 84 -2.05 40.43 -6.64
N GLU A 85 -2.63 41.09 -5.65
CA GLU A 85 -3.04 40.50 -4.37
C GLU A 85 -4.56 40.69 -4.24
N GLN A 86 -5.25 39.61 -3.86
CA GLN A 86 -6.70 39.49 -3.99
C GLN A 86 -7.30 38.76 -2.78
N SER A 87 -8.44 39.25 -2.30
CA SER A 87 -9.29 38.58 -1.31
C SER A 87 -10.58 38.06 -1.95
N MET A 88 -11.18 37.05 -1.33
CA MET A 88 -12.55 36.65 -1.65
C MET A 88 -13.53 37.58 -0.93
N GLN A 89 -14.48 38.14 -1.67
CA GLN A 89 -15.58 38.92 -1.13
C GLN A 89 -16.86 38.08 -1.16
N LEU A 90 -17.50 37.98 0.00
CA LEU A 90 -18.79 37.39 0.24
C LEU A 90 -19.77 38.55 0.44
N SER A 91 -20.58 38.85 -0.59
CA SER A 91 -21.58 39.92 -0.52
C SER A 91 -22.95 39.30 -0.31
N VAL A 92 -23.58 39.66 0.80
CA VAL A 92 -24.91 39.19 1.18
C VAL A 92 -25.81 40.38 1.43
N CYS A 93 -27.07 40.28 1.03
CA CYS A 93 -28.08 41.25 1.41
C CYS A 93 -29.43 40.58 1.61
N ASN A 94 -30.17 41.09 2.59
CA ASN A 94 -31.41 40.53 3.10
C ASN A 94 -31.21 39.12 3.69
N LEU A 95 -30.09 38.92 4.41
CA LEU A 95 -29.83 37.69 5.15
C LEU A 95 -30.77 37.63 6.35
N GLN A 96 -31.71 36.68 6.32
CA GLN A 96 -32.74 36.57 7.36
C GLN A 96 -32.13 36.19 8.73
N ASP A 97 -32.91 36.40 9.79
CA ASP A 97 -32.53 36.00 11.15
C ASP A 97 -32.30 34.48 11.24
N GLY A 98 -31.25 34.05 11.94
CA GLY A 98 -30.88 32.63 12.04
C GLY A 98 -30.38 31.95 10.75
N ASP A 99 -30.27 32.67 9.64
CA ASP A 99 -29.87 32.15 8.33
C ASP A 99 -28.37 32.37 8.03
N ALA A 100 -27.81 31.54 7.14
CA ALA A 100 -26.41 31.57 6.74
C ALA A 100 -26.22 31.31 5.23
N ARG A 101 -25.24 32.01 4.64
CA ARG A 101 -24.81 31.80 3.25
C ARG A 101 -23.32 31.54 3.19
N ALA A 102 -22.90 30.61 2.35
CA ALA A 102 -21.52 30.17 2.32
C ALA A 102 -20.98 29.91 0.92
N ALA A 103 -19.66 30.06 0.82
CA ALA A 103 -18.85 29.61 -0.30
C ALA A 103 -18.04 28.38 0.13
N TYR A 104 -17.86 27.42 -0.77
CA TYR A 104 -17.03 26.25 -0.51
C TYR A 104 -15.99 26.01 -1.60
N ARG A 105 -14.93 25.33 -1.21
CA ARG A 105 -13.90 24.80 -2.09
C ARG A 105 -13.61 23.36 -1.73
N THR A 106 -13.50 22.52 -2.74
CA THR A 106 -13.03 21.15 -2.56
C THR A 106 -11.51 21.15 -2.52
N VAL A 107 -10.95 20.57 -1.47
CA VAL A 107 -9.51 20.38 -1.26
C VAL A 107 -9.22 18.90 -0.98
N ASN A 108 -7.95 18.54 -0.93
CA ASN A 108 -7.50 17.25 -0.44
C ASN A 108 -6.22 17.52 0.34
N PHE A 109 -6.38 17.78 1.63
CA PHE A 109 -5.29 18.30 2.45
C PHE A 109 -5.24 17.64 3.83
N ASP A 110 -4.05 17.24 4.26
CA ASP A 110 -3.77 16.72 5.59
C ASP A 110 -3.31 17.87 6.50
N MET A 111 -4.17 18.25 7.44
CA MET A 111 -3.91 19.36 8.36
C MET A 111 -3.20 18.91 9.65
N ARG A 112 -2.97 17.62 9.88
CA ARG A 112 -2.52 17.08 11.18
C ARG A 112 -1.11 17.49 11.61
N MET A 113 -0.23 17.83 10.65
CA MET A 113 1.13 18.26 10.97
C MET A 113 1.26 19.75 11.26
N TYR A 114 0.15 20.49 11.24
CA TYR A 114 0.07 21.90 11.57
C TYR A 114 -0.68 22.07 12.89
N GLU A 115 -0.36 23.11 13.65
CA GLU A 115 -1.02 23.41 14.92
C GLU A 115 -2.16 24.40 14.71
N LYS A 116 -2.04 25.31 13.74
CA LYS A 116 -2.99 26.40 13.53
C LYS A 116 -3.39 26.61 12.07
N LEU A 117 -4.63 27.02 11.86
CA LEU A 117 -5.14 27.56 10.60
C LEU A 117 -5.49 29.04 10.82
N LYS A 118 -5.00 29.94 9.96
CA LYS A 118 -5.19 31.38 10.06
C LYS A 118 -5.84 31.94 8.80
N MET A 119 -6.69 32.94 8.96
CA MET A 119 -7.32 33.69 7.88
C MET A 119 -7.68 35.10 8.37
N PHE A 120 -7.48 36.12 7.54
CA PHE A 120 -7.99 37.46 7.85
C PHE A 120 -9.43 37.59 7.42
N VAL A 121 -10.22 38.33 8.20
CA VAL A 121 -11.62 38.63 7.89
C VAL A 121 -11.86 40.12 8.09
N HIS A 122 -12.58 40.71 7.15
CA HIS A 122 -13.05 42.09 7.18
C HIS A 122 -14.56 42.07 6.97
N ALA A 123 -15.28 43.00 7.59
CA ALA A 123 -16.71 43.18 7.40
C ALA A 123 -17.04 44.66 7.21
N GLU A 124 -17.85 44.97 6.21
CA GLU A 124 -18.43 46.29 5.96
C GLU A 124 -19.93 46.15 5.68
N ALA A 125 -20.71 47.20 5.97
CA ALA A 125 -22.10 47.29 5.54
C ALA A 125 -22.18 47.33 4.00
N ALA A 126 -23.07 46.53 3.40
CA ALA A 126 -23.26 46.48 1.94
C ALA A 126 -24.45 47.31 1.44
N GLY A 127 -25.19 47.95 2.35
CA GLY A 127 -26.35 48.78 2.05
C GLY A 127 -26.03 50.16 1.45
N LEU A 128 -27.08 50.95 1.22
CA LEU A 128 -26.95 52.38 0.89
C LEU A 128 -26.69 53.25 2.14
N VAL A 129 -26.80 52.64 3.32
CA VAL A 129 -26.59 53.25 4.64
C VAL A 129 -25.70 52.29 5.44
N GLU A 130 -24.95 52.84 6.37
CA GLU A 130 -24.13 52.10 7.34
C GLU A 130 -25.04 51.62 8.48
N ASP A 131 -25.74 50.50 8.26
CA ASP A 131 -26.79 49.95 9.14
C ASP A 131 -26.42 48.62 9.81
N LEU A 132 -25.13 48.25 9.76
CA LEU A 132 -24.59 47.02 10.34
C LEU A 132 -23.78 47.37 11.60
N GLU A 133 -24.15 46.80 12.74
CA GLU A 133 -23.44 46.99 14.02
C GLU A 133 -22.48 45.82 14.34
N ASP A 134 -21.59 46.03 15.30
CA ASP A 134 -20.63 45.02 15.74
C ASP A 134 -21.32 43.79 16.34
N ASN A 135 -20.85 42.60 15.97
CA ASN A 135 -21.35 41.29 16.42
C ASN A 135 -22.76 40.90 15.93
N GLU A 136 -23.36 41.68 15.03
CA GLU A 136 -24.64 41.30 14.38
C GLU A 136 -24.47 40.21 13.33
N ILE A 137 -23.26 40.07 12.76
CA ILE A 137 -22.94 38.99 11.82
C ILE A 137 -21.71 38.23 12.29
N THR A 138 -21.67 36.95 11.95
CA THR A 138 -20.52 36.08 12.22
C THR A 138 -19.93 35.57 10.91
N CYS A 139 -18.61 35.36 10.91
CA CYS A 139 -17.96 34.56 9.89
C CYS A 139 -17.67 33.19 10.46
N PHE A 140 -18.08 32.14 9.75
CA PHE A 140 -17.76 30.77 10.13
C PHE A 140 -16.97 30.06 9.04
N MET A 141 -16.12 29.13 9.48
CA MET A 141 -15.39 28.22 8.61
C MET A 141 -15.70 26.78 8.97
N ARG A 142 -16.15 25.98 7.99
CA ARG A 142 -16.29 24.53 8.13
C ARG A 142 -15.16 23.78 7.46
N LEU A 143 -14.63 22.79 8.18
CA LEU A 143 -13.60 21.87 7.73
C LEU A 143 -14.13 20.44 7.89
N GLY A 144 -14.31 19.72 6.79
CA GLY A 144 -14.99 18.42 6.85
C GLY A 144 -14.73 17.49 5.69
N SER A 145 -15.31 16.29 5.81
CA SER A 145 -15.41 15.34 4.70
C SER A 145 -16.63 15.62 3.80
N ASP A 146 -17.62 16.35 4.32
CA ASP A 146 -18.83 16.78 3.62
C ASP A 146 -19.22 18.21 4.07
N PHE A 147 -20.44 18.65 3.70
CA PHE A 147 -20.93 20.01 3.92
C PHE A 147 -21.73 20.18 5.23
N ASP A 148 -22.47 19.14 5.62
CA ASP A 148 -23.58 19.22 6.57
C ASP A 148 -23.60 18.12 7.63
N GLU A 149 -22.90 17.00 7.47
CA GLU A 149 -23.01 15.85 8.38
C GLU A 149 -21.74 15.56 9.18
N ASN A 150 -20.56 15.82 8.62
CA ASN A 150 -19.24 15.52 9.17
C ASN A 150 -18.29 16.70 8.97
N TYR A 151 -18.39 17.68 9.86
CA TYR A 151 -17.56 18.88 9.83
C TYR A 151 -17.20 19.39 11.24
N TYR A 152 -16.05 20.06 11.31
CA TYR A 152 -15.71 21.01 12.36
C TYR A 152 -16.12 22.40 11.90
N GLU A 153 -16.73 23.22 12.76
CA GLU A 153 -17.02 24.63 12.50
C GLU A 153 -16.30 25.49 13.52
N TYR A 154 -15.69 26.57 13.05
CA TYR A 154 -15.16 27.65 13.88
C TYR A 154 -15.85 28.95 13.49
N GLU A 155 -16.41 29.65 14.47
CA GLU A 155 -17.25 30.82 14.25
C GLU A 155 -16.71 32.02 15.03
N VAL A 156 -16.65 33.17 14.37
CA VAL A 156 -16.10 34.43 14.90
C VAL A 156 -17.13 35.54 14.68
N PRO A 157 -17.55 36.26 15.75
CA PRO A 157 -18.36 37.47 15.58
C PRO A 157 -17.52 38.59 14.96
N LEU A 158 -18.11 39.32 14.02
CA LEU A 158 -17.38 40.34 13.25
C LEU A 158 -17.60 41.74 13.81
N GLN A 159 -16.51 42.49 13.94
CA GLN A 159 -16.50 43.93 14.08
C GLN A 159 -16.58 44.58 12.71
N VAL A 160 -17.44 45.59 12.57
CA VAL A 160 -17.72 46.28 11.31
C VAL A 160 -16.72 47.41 11.15
N THR A 161 -16.04 47.45 10.00
CA THR A 161 -15.15 48.56 9.67
C THR A 161 -15.99 49.78 9.28
N PRO A 162 -15.77 50.95 9.93
CA PRO A 162 -16.49 52.17 9.59
C PRO A 162 -16.21 52.63 8.16
N TRP A 163 -17.20 53.23 7.50
CA TRP A 163 -17.01 53.79 6.16
C TRP A 163 -15.98 54.91 6.13
N GLY A 164 -15.16 54.94 5.07
CA GLY A 164 -14.05 55.90 4.94
C GLY A 164 -12.79 55.55 5.74
N SER A 165 -12.76 54.40 6.41
CA SER A 165 -11.54 53.83 6.99
C SER A 165 -10.51 53.57 5.89
N ASN A 166 -9.24 53.91 6.16
CA ASN A 166 -8.11 53.71 5.24
C ASN A 166 -6.92 53.03 5.93
N ASP A 167 -6.99 52.81 7.25
CA ASP A 167 -5.93 52.14 8.01
C ASP A 167 -6.04 50.62 7.86
N ASP A 168 -4.89 49.95 7.76
CA ASP A 168 -4.85 48.50 7.54
C ASP A 168 -5.37 47.71 8.74
N ASN A 169 -5.14 48.19 9.96
CA ASN A 169 -5.62 47.57 11.20
C ASN A 169 -7.12 47.84 11.47
N GLU A 170 -7.69 48.90 10.89
CA GLU A 170 -9.13 49.17 10.97
C GLU A 170 -9.91 48.34 9.95
N ILE A 171 -9.34 48.15 8.76
CA ILE A 171 -9.93 47.31 7.71
C ILE A 171 -9.78 45.82 8.07
N TRP A 172 -8.63 45.41 8.62
CA TRP A 172 -8.36 44.04 9.05
C TRP A 172 -8.15 43.96 10.56
N PRO A 173 -9.21 44.16 11.38
CA PRO A 173 -9.06 44.16 12.83
C PRO A 173 -8.67 42.77 13.34
N GLU A 174 -7.79 42.74 14.34
CA GLU A 174 -7.30 41.50 14.95
C GLU A 174 -8.44 40.68 15.59
N ALA A 175 -9.50 41.35 16.06
CA ALA A 175 -10.70 40.71 16.58
C ALA A 175 -11.37 39.78 15.55
N ASN A 176 -11.40 40.20 14.27
CA ASN A 176 -11.96 39.43 13.16
C ASN A 176 -11.00 38.35 12.64
N ALA A 177 -9.73 38.36 13.05
CA ALA A 177 -8.75 37.38 12.56
C ALA A 177 -9.11 35.97 13.03
N MET A 178 -9.40 35.09 12.08
CA MET A 178 -9.73 33.70 12.36
C MET A 178 -8.42 32.93 12.62
N GLU A 179 -8.20 32.52 13.87
CA GLU A 179 -7.05 31.72 14.29
C GLU A 179 -7.56 30.45 14.97
N ILE A 180 -7.59 29.37 14.20
CA ILE A 180 -8.14 28.09 14.62
C ILE A 180 -6.99 27.21 15.12
N GLU A 181 -6.96 26.95 16.42
CA GLU A 181 -6.10 25.92 17.00
C GLU A 181 -6.67 24.54 16.69
N LEU A 182 -6.04 23.81 15.77
CA LEU A 182 -6.55 22.52 15.29
C LEU A 182 -6.66 21.48 16.41
N LYS A 183 -5.83 21.60 17.45
CA LYS A 183 -5.89 20.75 18.64
C LYS A 183 -7.20 20.93 19.42
N LYS A 184 -7.73 22.16 19.53
CA LYS A 184 -9.01 22.41 20.22
C LYS A 184 -10.18 21.72 19.52
N LEU A 185 -10.16 21.66 18.18
CA LEU A 185 -11.16 20.90 17.41
C LEU A 185 -11.12 19.41 17.73
N GLN A 186 -9.92 18.82 17.81
CA GLN A 186 -9.74 17.41 18.20
C GLN A 186 -10.20 17.18 19.65
N GLU A 187 -9.84 18.07 20.57
CA GLU A 187 -10.25 18.00 21.98
C GLU A 187 -11.77 18.09 22.12
N LEU A 188 -12.45 18.96 21.37
CA LEU A 188 -13.91 19.05 21.34
C LEU A 188 -14.56 17.71 20.94
N LYS A 189 -14.03 17.06 19.91
CA LYS A 189 -14.50 15.73 19.48
C LYS A 189 -14.29 14.65 20.55
N ILE A 190 -13.19 14.72 21.31
CA ILE A 190 -12.90 13.80 22.42
C ILE A 190 -13.80 14.08 23.63
N GLN A 191 -14.06 15.35 23.94
CA GLN A 191 -14.88 15.79 25.07
C GLN A 191 -16.37 15.53 24.86
N ARG A 192 -16.81 15.31 23.62
CA ARG A 192 -18.19 14.95 23.29
C ARG A 192 -18.64 13.74 24.15
N PRO A 193 -19.67 13.89 25.00
CA PRO A 193 -20.09 12.84 25.93
C PRO A 193 -20.47 11.54 25.22
N GLN A 194 -20.16 10.41 25.85
CA GLN A 194 -20.62 9.10 25.36
C GLN A 194 -22.15 9.05 25.35
N GLY A 195 -22.74 8.72 24.19
CA GLY A 195 -24.19 8.74 23.99
C GLY A 195 -24.76 10.05 23.43
N TYR A 196 -23.95 11.11 23.29
CA TYR A 196 -24.35 12.27 22.51
C TYR A 196 -24.46 11.89 21.03
N SER A 197 -25.57 12.25 20.40
CA SER A 197 -25.82 11.90 18.99
C SER A 197 -24.76 12.54 18.10
N ALA A 198 -24.09 11.73 17.26
CA ALA A 198 -23.17 12.27 16.27
C ALA A 198 -23.89 13.13 15.22
N PHE A 199 -25.21 12.99 15.06
CA PHE A 199 -26.02 13.79 14.14
C PHE A 199 -26.39 15.17 14.70
N GLN A 200 -26.04 15.46 15.97
CA GLN A 200 -26.25 16.76 16.58
C GLN A 200 -24.92 17.50 16.70
N GLU A 201 -24.97 18.81 16.54
CA GLU A 201 -23.82 19.67 16.80
C GLU A 201 -23.48 19.64 18.29
N PHE A 202 -22.21 19.42 18.59
CA PHE A 202 -21.66 19.59 19.93
C PHE A 202 -20.84 20.89 19.93
N ILE A 203 -21.25 21.85 20.75
CA ILE A 203 -20.78 23.24 20.72
C ILE A 203 -20.02 23.54 22.02
N GLN A 204 -18.92 24.28 21.91
CA GLN A 204 -18.17 24.81 23.04
C GLN A 204 -17.67 26.22 22.70
N ASN A 205 -17.64 27.09 23.72
CA ASN A 205 -17.06 28.42 23.56
C ASN A 205 -15.52 28.35 23.68
N ASP A 206 -14.82 29.06 22.80
CA ASP A 206 -13.38 29.29 22.84
C ASP A 206 -13.14 30.80 22.99
N GLY A 207 -13.23 31.30 24.22
CA GLY A 207 -13.22 32.74 24.49
C GLY A 207 -14.50 33.41 24.03
N ASP A 208 -14.38 34.39 23.12
CA ASP A 208 -15.46 35.13 22.45
C ASP A 208 -15.92 34.46 21.14
N ARG A 209 -15.41 33.27 20.84
CA ARG A 209 -15.66 32.50 19.61
C ARG A 209 -16.32 31.17 19.93
N GLN A 210 -16.86 30.49 18.92
CA GLN A 210 -17.44 29.16 19.09
C GLN A 210 -16.79 28.12 18.19
N ILE A 211 -16.66 26.92 18.76
CA ILE A 211 -16.24 25.71 18.05
C ILE A 211 -17.35 24.68 18.10
N LYS A 212 -17.61 24.04 16.96
CA LYS A 212 -18.67 23.03 16.82
C LYS A 212 -18.11 21.78 16.14
N VAL A 213 -18.65 20.63 16.51
CA VAL A 213 -18.40 19.35 15.83
C VAL A 213 -19.72 18.62 15.58
N LYS A 214 -19.97 18.26 14.32
CA LYS A 214 -21.07 17.38 13.91
C LYS A 214 -20.49 16.17 13.18
N GLY A 215 -20.99 14.98 13.46
CA GLY A 215 -20.56 13.72 12.86
C GLY A 215 -19.21 13.24 13.38
N ASN A 216 -18.43 12.62 12.49
CA ASN A 216 -17.05 12.20 12.72
C ASN A 216 -16.12 12.80 11.66
N PRO A 217 -15.94 14.13 11.64
CA PRO A 217 -15.04 14.81 10.71
C PRO A 217 -13.60 14.37 10.91
N ASN A 218 -12.76 14.68 9.93
CA ASN A 218 -11.37 14.23 9.90
C ASN A 218 -10.45 15.30 9.31
N LEU A 219 -9.42 15.68 10.08
CA LEU A 219 -8.35 16.59 9.68
C LEU A 219 -7.23 15.93 8.86
N ALA A 220 -7.16 14.59 8.81
CA ALA A 220 -6.20 13.86 7.99
C ALA A 220 -6.48 13.97 6.49
N ASN A 221 -7.75 14.14 6.13
CA ASN A 221 -8.21 14.28 4.76
C ASN A 221 -9.41 15.22 4.75
N VAL A 222 -9.12 16.52 4.84
CA VAL A 222 -10.14 17.55 4.67
C VAL A 222 -10.49 17.62 3.19
N VAL A 223 -11.77 17.40 2.88
CA VAL A 223 -12.28 17.40 1.51
C VAL A 223 -12.96 18.72 1.19
N ILE A 224 -13.65 19.30 2.16
CA ILE A 224 -14.40 20.55 2.02
C ILE A 224 -13.85 21.59 2.99
N VAL A 225 -13.55 22.76 2.45
CA VAL A 225 -13.41 24.00 3.21
C VAL A 225 -14.57 24.90 2.81
N MET A 226 -15.38 25.28 3.77
CA MET A 226 -16.50 26.21 3.59
C MET A 226 -16.23 27.46 4.42
N VAL A 227 -16.48 28.63 3.85
CA VAL A 227 -16.43 29.92 4.56
C VAL A 227 -17.76 30.61 4.30
N GLY A 228 -18.43 31.05 5.36
CA GLY A 228 -19.74 31.66 5.26
C GLY A 228 -19.95 32.83 6.21
N ILE A 229 -21.05 33.52 5.97
CA ILE A 229 -21.58 34.59 6.80
C ILE A 229 -22.89 34.08 7.39
N ARG A 230 -23.11 34.32 8.69
CA ARG A 230 -24.34 33.98 9.38
C ARG A 230 -24.88 35.21 10.10
N ASN A 231 -26.19 35.37 10.07
CA ASN A 231 -26.94 36.24 10.96
C ASN A 231 -27.38 35.36 12.14
N PRO A 232 -26.79 35.49 13.34
CA PRO A 232 -27.21 34.70 14.50
C PRO A 232 -28.68 34.94 14.82
N ASP A 233 -29.39 33.91 15.27
CA ASP A 233 -30.79 33.98 15.69
C ASP A 233 -30.95 34.90 16.91
N ASP A 234 -31.89 35.86 16.87
CA ASP A 234 -32.13 36.85 17.92
C ASP A 234 -32.41 36.21 19.31
N GLN A 235 -33.00 35.01 19.33
CA GLN A 235 -33.35 34.30 20.56
C GLN A 235 -32.17 33.55 21.15
N ASN A 236 -31.16 33.25 20.32
CA ASN A 236 -30.05 32.36 20.65
C ASN A 236 -28.67 32.95 20.30
N ASN A 237 -28.57 34.27 20.05
CA ASN A 237 -27.31 34.93 19.74
C ASN A 237 -26.35 34.85 20.95
N PRO A 238 -25.22 34.14 20.85
CA PRO A 238 -24.29 34.00 21.97
C PRO A 238 -23.33 35.20 22.09
N TYR A 239 -23.33 36.12 21.12
CA TYR A 239 -22.36 37.21 20.97
C TYR A 239 -22.94 38.59 21.29
N SER A 240 -24.25 38.79 21.11
CA SER A 240 -24.93 40.05 21.44
C SER A 240 -26.15 39.79 22.32
N THR A 241 -26.38 40.68 23.30
CA THR A 241 -27.60 40.69 24.12
C THR A 241 -28.68 41.63 23.57
N PHE A 242 -28.39 42.34 22.48
CA PHE A 242 -29.24 43.35 21.86
C PHE A 242 -29.33 43.10 20.35
N ASP A 243 -29.66 41.87 19.98
CA ASP A 243 -29.97 41.52 18.60
C ASP A 243 -31.34 42.09 18.21
N ASP A 244 -31.44 42.68 17.03
CA ASP A 244 -32.68 43.30 16.53
C ASP A 244 -33.53 42.34 15.69
N GLY A 245 -33.02 41.14 15.37
CA GLY A 245 -33.71 40.12 14.57
C GLY A 245 -34.02 40.57 13.14
N MET A 246 -33.35 41.63 12.67
CA MET A 246 -33.62 42.21 11.35
C MET A 246 -32.71 41.60 10.28
N PRO A 247 -33.17 41.53 9.02
CA PRO A 247 -32.32 41.06 7.93
C PRO A 247 -31.11 41.97 7.70
N LYS A 248 -29.92 41.39 7.54
CA LYS A 248 -28.65 42.14 7.41
C LYS A 248 -28.11 42.18 5.97
N CYS A 249 -27.40 43.25 5.64
CA CYS A 249 -26.66 43.39 4.37
C CYS A 249 -25.19 43.70 4.63
N ALA A 250 -24.32 42.75 4.25
CA ALA A 250 -22.90 42.82 4.56
C ALA A 250 -22.02 42.42 3.37
N SER A 251 -20.82 42.98 3.33
CA SER A 251 -19.75 42.60 2.44
C SER A 251 -18.57 42.17 3.30
N VAL A 252 -18.29 40.87 3.28
CA VAL A 252 -17.22 40.27 4.11
C VAL A 252 -16.08 39.87 3.20
N TRP A 253 -14.87 40.31 3.50
CA TRP A 253 -13.67 39.90 2.76
C TRP A 253 -12.88 38.90 3.59
N VAL A 254 -12.39 37.86 2.93
CA VAL A 254 -11.52 36.87 3.56
C VAL A 254 -10.24 36.69 2.76
N ASN A 255 -9.13 36.64 3.49
CA ASN A 255 -7.80 36.64 2.88
C ASN A 255 -6.81 35.71 3.58
N GLU A 256 -5.77 35.30 2.85
CA GLU A 256 -4.60 34.59 3.36
C GLU A 256 -4.93 33.37 4.23
N LEU A 257 -5.81 32.50 3.72
CA LEU A 257 -6.08 31.21 4.36
C LEU A 257 -4.81 30.35 4.34
N ARG A 258 -4.17 30.20 5.51
CA ARG A 258 -2.88 29.52 5.65
C ARG A 258 -2.81 28.65 6.89
N LEU A 259 -2.04 27.57 6.79
CA LEU A 259 -1.67 26.76 7.95
C LEU A 259 -0.33 27.23 8.49
N THR A 260 -0.23 27.37 9.81
CA THR A 260 0.99 27.82 10.50
C THR A 260 1.37 26.83 11.61
N ASP A 261 2.59 27.01 12.12
CA ASP A 261 3.13 26.27 13.26
C ASP A 261 3.16 24.76 13.02
N PHE A 262 4.23 24.30 12.36
CA PHE A 262 4.42 22.87 12.10
C PHE A 262 4.77 22.14 13.39
N ASN A 263 4.26 20.92 13.55
CA ASN A 263 4.73 20.03 14.60
C ASN A 263 6.19 19.64 14.34
N GLN A 264 7.12 20.16 15.16
CA GLN A 264 8.57 19.95 15.03
C GLN A 264 9.10 18.72 15.79
N GLN A 265 8.23 17.85 16.29
CA GLN A 265 8.66 16.65 17.01
C GLN A 265 9.45 15.72 16.07
N GLY A 266 10.71 15.46 16.44
CA GLY A 266 11.58 14.51 15.74
C GLY A 266 11.28 13.07 16.12
N GLY A 267 11.52 12.15 15.19
CA GLY A 267 11.56 10.72 15.47
C GLY A 267 12.99 10.18 15.51
N TRP A 268 13.14 8.98 16.06
CA TRP A 268 14.40 8.25 16.02
C TRP A 268 14.18 6.86 15.41
N ALA A 269 15.27 6.29 14.91
CA ALA A 269 15.31 4.91 14.47
C ALA A 269 16.55 4.21 15.02
N ALA A 270 16.39 2.96 15.44
CA ALA A 270 17.45 2.08 15.85
C ALA A 270 17.40 0.79 15.03
N VAL A 271 18.54 0.37 14.52
CA VAL A 271 18.69 -0.89 13.79
C VAL A 271 19.84 -1.66 14.39
N ALA A 272 19.56 -2.87 14.87
CA ALA A 272 20.55 -3.82 15.35
C ALA A 272 20.63 -4.99 14.37
N ARG A 273 21.85 -5.37 13.98
CA ARG A 273 22.08 -6.53 13.10
C ARG A 273 23.18 -7.40 13.68
N LEU A 274 22.90 -8.68 13.80
CA LEU A 274 23.83 -9.71 14.26
C LEU A 274 23.94 -10.77 13.17
N ASN A 275 25.16 -10.95 12.65
CA ASN A 275 25.49 -11.99 11.69
C ASN A 275 26.53 -12.92 12.32
N ALA A 276 26.19 -14.19 12.47
CA ALA A 276 27.06 -15.20 13.05
C ALA A 276 27.30 -16.35 12.05
N ASN A 277 28.57 -16.66 11.80
CA ASN A 277 28.98 -17.79 10.98
C ASN A 277 29.44 -18.93 11.91
N LEU A 278 28.74 -20.06 11.89
CA LEU A 278 29.02 -21.25 12.68
C LEU A 278 29.92 -22.20 11.88
N ALA A 279 31.12 -21.74 11.52
CA ALA A 279 32.10 -22.47 10.69
C ALA A 279 31.45 -23.14 9.46
N ASP A 280 31.59 -24.46 9.36
CA ASP A 280 31.03 -25.28 8.27
C ASP A 280 29.56 -25.65 8.44
N PHE A 281 28.97 -25.39 9.62
CA PHE A 281 27.63 -25.85 9.98
C PHE A 281 26.53 -24.93 9.45
N GLY A 282 26.68 -23.61 9.55
CA GLY A 282 25.62 -22.70 9.12
C GLY A 282 25.88 -21.24 9.39
N THR A 283 24.91 -20.42 9.02
CA THR A 283 24.91 -18.96 9.25
C THR A 283 23.61 -18.55 9.89
N MET A 284 23.68 -17.69 10.90
CA MET A 284 22.54 -17.10 11.58
C MET A 284 22.57 -15.59 11.42
N GLN A 285 21.43 -15.00 11.07
CA GLN A 285 21.29 -13.56 10.88
C GLN A 285 20.06 -13.12 11.66
N VAL A 286 20.24 -12.13 12.52
CA VAL A 286 19.16 -11.50 13.28
C VAL A 286 19.22 -10.00 13.03
N ALA A 287 18.12 -9.42 12.59
CA ALA A 287 17.93 -7.99 12.47
C ALA A 287 16.77 -7.57 13.35
N ALA A 288 16.98 -6.56 14.17
CA ALA A 288 15.92 -5.87 14.89
C ALA A 288 15.91 -4.41 14.43
N ASN A 289 14.72 -3.87 14.18
CA ASN A 289 14.55 -2.47 13.86
C ASN A 289 13.41 -1.88 14.71
N MET A 290 13.57 -0.61 15.05
CA MET A 290 12.55 0.19 15.68
C MET A 290 12.63 1.61 15.14
N SER A 291 11.52 2.18 14.69
CA SER A 291 11.42 3.60 14.33
C SER A 291 10.15 4.21 14.90
N THR A 292 10.22 5.47 15.29
CA THR A 292 9.09 6.22 15.87
C THR A 292 8.52 7.23 14.88
N PRO A 293 7.30 7.75 15.12
CA PRO A 293 6.75 8.85 14.34
C PRO A 293 7.70 10.05 14.29
N GLY A 294 7.71 10.76 13.16
CA GLY A 294 8.63 11.87 12.88
C GLY A 294 9.97 11.44 12.29
N TRP A 295 10.27 10.14 12.22
CA TRP A 295 11.45 9.62 11.52
C TRP A 295 11.24 9.70 9.99
N GLY A 296 12.29 10.08 9.28
CA GLY A 296 12.27 10.25 7.83
C GLY A 296 13.65 10.59 7.29
N SER A 297 13.78 10.63 5.96
CA SER A 297 14.99 11.13 5.31
C SER A 297 15.02 12.66 5.26
N LEU A 298 16.17 13.26 4.93
CA LEU A 298 16.35 14.72 5.01
C LEU A 298 15.53 15.46 3.94
N GLU A 299 15.33 14.83 2.79
CA GLU A 299 14.58 15.36 1.65
C GLU A 299 13.06 15.28 1.84
N GLN A 300 12.57 14.49 2.81
CA GLN A 300 11.13 14.33 3.05
C GLN A 300 10.52 15.59 3.66
N ARG A 301 9.38 16.00 3.09
CA ARG A 301 8.56 17.08 3.66
C ARG A 301 7.98 16.63 5.00
N VAL A 302 7.59 17.58 5.85
CA VAL A 302 7.03 17.30 7.19
C VAL A 302 5.84 16.32 7.11
N GLN A 303 5.00 16.47 6.09
CA GLN A 303 3.82 15.62 5.83
C GLN A 303 4.16 14.20 5.36
N GLU A 304 5.35 13.97 4.80
CA GLU A 304 5.78 12.67 4.25
C GLU A 304 6.54 11.82 5.28
N ARG A 305 6.82 12.38 6.46
CA ARG A 305 7.52 11.68 7.53
C ARG A 305 6.65 10.56 8.11
N GLN A 306 7.31 9.57 8.70
CA GLN A 306 6.65 8.41 9.30
C GLN A 306 5.64 8.86 10.37
N GLN A 307 4.41 8.37 10.31
CA GLN A 307 3.35 8.64 11.29
C GLN A 307 3.04 7.42 12.18
N GLU A 308 3.84 6.37 12.09
CA GLU A 308 3.63 5.11 12.80
C GLU A 308 4.87 4.77 13.63
N THR A 309 4.73 3.93 14.64
CA THR A 309 5.85 3.26 15.29
C THR A 309 5.99 1.87 14.68
N ILE A 310 7.12 1.59 14.06
CA ILE A 310 7.40 0.28 13.43
C ILE A 310 8.41 -0.44 14.30
N GLN A 311 8.10 -1.68 14.69
CA GLN A 311 8.98 -2.57 15.41
C GLN A 311 9.09 -3.88 14.64
N GLY A 312 10.28 -4.18 14.14
CA GLY A 312 10.54 -5.38 13.34
C GLY A 312 11.59 -6.27 14.00
N LEU A 313 11.35 -7.58 13.98
CA LEU A 313 12.31 -8.60 14.34
C LEU A 313 12.37 -9.64 13.24
N ASP A 314 13.51 -9.76 12.58
CA ASP A 314 13.82 -10.74 11.55
C ASP A 314 14.94 -11.65 12.03
N ALA A 315 14.68 -12.94 12.10
CA ALA A 315 15.67 -13.96 12.44
C ALA A 315 15.64 -15.04 11.38
N ASN A 316 16.75 -15.26 10.69
CA ASN A 316 16.90 -16.35 9.75
C ASN A 316 18.17 -17.15 10.02
N SER A 317 18.13 -18.44 9.68
CA SER A 317 19.23 -19.36 9.88
C SER A 317 19.26 -20.36 8.74
N THR A 318 20.46 -20.56 8.18
CA THR A 318 20.73 -21.60 7.18
C THR A 318 21.69 -22.61 7.77
N LEU A 319 21.22 -23.84 7.95
CA LEU A 319 21.91 -24.94 8.63
C LEU A 319 22.18 -26.08 7.65
N LYS A 320 23.39 -26.64 7.71
CA LYS A 320 23.80 -27.84 6.96
C LYS A 320 23.73 -29.06 7.88
N LEU A 321 22.52 -29.55 8.14
CA LEU A 321 22.28 -30.69 9.02
C LEU A 321 22.97 -31.98 8.57
N GLY A 322 23.38 -32.06 7.30
CA GLY A 322 24.18 -33.17 6.77
C GLY A 322 25.50 -33.39 7.52
N LYS A 323 26.05 -32.36 8.18
CA LYS A 323 27.29 -32.44 8.96
C LYS A 323 27.18 -33.26 10.25
N PHE A 324 25.97 -33.56 10.74
CA PHE A 324 25.77 -34.47 11.88
C PHE A 324 25.94 -35.95 11.52
N PHE A 325 25.97 -36.27 10.23
CA PHE A 325 26.12 -37.63 9.75
C PHE A 325 27.58 -37.90 9.32
N PRO A 326 28.03 -39.17 9.37
CA PRO A 326 29.35 -39.56 8.87
C PRO A 326 29.60 -39.09 7.42
N GLU A 327 30.78 -38.54 7.13
CA GLU A 327 31.11 -37.96 5.83
C GLU A 327 30.99 -38.97 4.67
N ASN A 328 31.24 -40.26 4.94
CA ASN A 328 31.11 -41.33 3.97
C ASN A 328 29.66 -41.55 3.47
N TRP A 329 28.65 -41.12 4.23
CA TRP A 329 27.25 -41.18 3.80
C TRP A 329 26.90 -40.07 2.81
N GLY A 330 27.67 -38.97 2.79
CA GLY A 330 27.52 -37.88 1.83
C GLY A 330 26.12 -37.25 1.80
N ILE A 331 25.48 -37.15 2.96
CA ILE A 331 24.14 -36.56 3.11
C ILE A 331 24.23 -35.05 2.97
N GLN A 332 23.52 -34.50 1.99
CA GLN A 332 23.32 -33.06 1.78
C GLN A 332 21.93 -32.71 2.28
N LEU A 333 21.85 -32.16 3.49
CA LEU A 333 20.59 -31.73 4.13
C LEU A 333 20.70 -30.26 4.54
N PRO A 334 20.54 -29.31 3.60
CA PRO A 334 20.43 -27.90 3.93
C PRO A 334 19.02 -27.57 4.40
N MET A 335 18.92 -26.86 5.52
CA MET A 335 17.68 -26.39 6.11
C MET A 335 17.76 -24.87 6.30
N TYR A 336 16.75 -24.17 5.84
CA TYR A 336 16.51 -22.76 6.11
C TYR A 336 15.36 -22.64 7.09
N VAL A 337 15.52 -21.82 8.12
CA VAL A 337 14.46 -21.46 9.07
C VAL A 337 14.44 -19.94 9.16
N GLY A 338 13.26 -19.35 9.00
CA GLY A 338 13.05 -17.91 9.08
C GLY A 338 11.83 -17.57 9.94
N TYR A 339 12.01 -16.59 10.82
CA TYR A 339 10.98 -15.95 11.63
C TYR A 339 11.06 -14.45 11.41
N SER A 340 9.96 -13.82 11.08
CA SER A 340 9.84 -12.37 10.95
C SER A 340 8.57 -11.92 11.64
N GLU A 341 8.65 -10.88 12.45
CA GLU A 341 7.49 -10.25 13.07
C GLU A 341 7.65 -8.74 13.03
N THR A 342 6.66 -8.08 12.43
CA THR A 342 6.57 -6.62 12.37
C THR A 342 5.28 -6.19 13.05
N VAL A 343 5.41 -5.33 14.05
CA VAL A 343 4.32 -4.65 14.74
C VAL A 343 4.34 -3.20 14.34
N THR A 344 3.24 -2.72 13.77
CA THR A 344 3.07 -1.30 13.45
C THR A 344 1.98 -0.71 14.33
N THR A 345 2.35 0.31 15.10
CA THR A 345 1.42 1.06 15.96
C THR A 345 1.23 2.44 15.37
N PRO A 346 0.05 2.79 14.83
CA PRO A 346 -0.18 4.12 14.26
C PRO A 346 -0.14 5.19 15.36
N ARG A 347 0.26 6.43 15.04
CA ARG A 347 0.17 7.56 15.96
C ARG A 347 -1.28 7.98 16.17
N PHE A 348 -2.03 8.11 15.08
CA PHE A 348 -3.44 8.45 15.06
C PHE A 348 -4.34 7.21 15.13
N ASP A 349 -5.56 7.35 15.63
CA ASP A 349 -6.51 6.23 15.68
C ASP A 349 -7.00 5.89 14.25
N PRO A 350 -6.85 4.64 13.76
CA PRO A 350 -7.31 4.29 12.41
C PRO A 350 -8.82 4.47 12.18
N LEU A 351 -9.65 4.52 13.24
CA LEU A 351 -11.08 4.82 13.12
C LEU A 351 -11.42 6.31 13.30
N SER A 352 -10.48 7.12 13.77
CA SER A 352 -10.59 8.58 13.91
C SER A 352 -9.21 9.19 13.64
N PRO A 353 -8.80 9.27 12.36
CA PRO A 353 -7.41 9.47 11.97
C PRO A 353 -6.88 10.89 12.21
N ASP A 354 -7.72 11.77 12.75
CA ASP A 354 -7.42 13.10 13.25
C ASP A 354 -7.00 13.13 14.73
N ILE A 355 -7.34 12.10 15.51
CA ILE A 355 -7.05 12.04 16.95
C ILE A 355 -5.85 11.13 17.21
N GLU A 356 -4.90 11.59 18.02
CA GLU A 356 -3.79 10.75 18.47
C GLU A 356 -4.25 9.68 19.46
N LEU A 357 -3.77 8.45 19.30
CA LEU A 357 -4.06 7.37 20.26
C LEU A 357 -3.56 7.71 21.66
N ALA A 358 -2.49 8.50 21.78
CA ALA A 358 -1.93 8.96 23.04
C ALA A 358 -2.94 9.85 23.82
N ASP A 359 -3.72 10.66 23.11
CA ASP A 359 -4.66 11.63 23.67
C ASP A 359 -6.02 11.02 24.03
N GLN A 360 -6.18 9.70 23.84
CA GLN A 360 -7.35 8.94 24.25
C GLN A 360 -7.03 8.03 25.46
N PRO A 361 -6.99 8.58 26.70
CA PRO A 361 -6.68 7.79 27.90
C PRO A 361 -7.83 6.86 28.32
N THR A 362 -9.07 7.18 27.93
CA THR A 362 -10.28 6.39 28.21
C THR A 362 -10.48 5.22 27.25
N LEU A 363 -9.64 5.11 26.21
CA LEU A 363 -9.75 4.05 25.22
C LEU A 363 -9.43 2.69 25.85
N ASP A 364 -10.36 1.74 25.70
CA ASP A 364 -10.19 0.38 26.21
C ASP A 364 -8.86 -0.26 25.74
N PRO A 365 -8.08 -0.90 26.64
CA PRO A 365 -6.83 -1.56 26.28
C PRO A 365 -6.98 -2.60 25.16
N ALA A 366 -8.12 -3.30 25.06
CA ALA A 366 -8.34 -4.24 23.97
C ALA A 366 -8.50 -3.49 22.63
N ARG A 367 -9.22 -2.35 22.62
CA ARG A 367 -9.30 -1.47 21.45
C ARG A 367 -7.94 -0.92 20.99
N ARG A 368 -7.06 -0.58 21.94
CA ARG A 368 -5.68 -0.15 21.65
C ARG A 368 -4.80 -1.28 21.09
N LYS A 369 -5.12 -2.54 21.40
CA LYS A 369 -4.46 -3.71 20.80
C LYS A 369 -4.99 -4.02 19.40
N LYS A 370 -6.26 -3.70 19.12
CA LYS A 370 -6.91 -3.85 17.80
C LYS A 370 -6.38 -2.84 16.77
N SER A 371 -5.99 -1.62 17.19
CA SER A 371 -5.46 -0.58 16.30
C SER A 371 -4.06 -0.89 15.76
N ARG A 372 -3.29 -1.74 16.46
CA ARG A 372 -1.95 -2.17 16.02
C ARG A 372 -2.07 -3.21 14.93
N SER A 373 -1.32 -3.03 13.85
CA SER A 373 -1.15 -4.09 12.86
C SER A 373 0.01 -5.00 13.27
N LEU A 374 -0.16 -6.30 12.98
CA LEU A 374 0.83 -7.34 13.24
C LEU A 374 0.94 -8.18 11.98
N LEU A 375 2.15 -8.24 11.43
CA LEU A 375 2.53 -9.13 10.34
C LEU A 375 3.58 -10.10 10.88
N ARG A 376 3.31 -11.40 10.75
CA ARG A 376 4.21 -12.46 11.17
C ARG A 376 4.43 -13.43 10.02
N LEU A 377 5.70 -13.70 9.71
CA LEU A 377 6.10 -14.71 8.74
C LEU A 377 6.92 -15.79 9.42
N ARG A 378 6.56 -17.05 9.16
CA ARG A 378 7.31 -18.22 9.60
C ARG A 378 7.62 -19.06 8.39
N SER A 379 8.85 -19.54 8.28
CA SER A 379 9.28 -20.33 7.12
C SER A 379 10.27 -21.40 7.51
N ILE A 380 10.09 -22.59 6.94
CA ILE A 380 11.01 -23.72 7.09
C ILE A 380 11.16 -24.36 5.70
N ASN A 381 12.37 -24.36 5.17
CA ASN A 381 12.66 -24.87 3.84
C ASN A 381 13.82 -25.87 3.86
N PHE A 382 13.62 -27.05 3.30
CA PHE A 382 14.64 -28.02 2.96
C PHE A 382 14.79 -28.04 1.44
N THR A 383 15.97 -27.70 0.93
CA THR A 383 16.19 -27.57 -0.51
C THR A 383 17.10 -28.66 -1.02
N ASN A 384 16.64 -29.44 -2.00
CA ASN A 384 17.48 -30.36 -2.76
C ASN A 384 18.25 -31.34 -1.85
N VAL A 385 17.55 -31.95 -0.90
CA VAL A 385 18.08 -32.98 0.00
C VAL A 385 18.51 -34.19 -0.83
N LYS A 386 19.78 -34.56 -0.75
CA LYS A 386 20.41 -35.61 -1.57
C LYS A 386 21.36 -36.47 -0.74
N ILE A 387 21.55 -37.72 -1.15
CA ILE A 387 22.48 -38.65 -0.52
C ILE A 387 23.51 -39.07 -1.57
N ASN A 388 24.75 -38.61 -1.44
CA ASN A 388 25.83 -38.87 -2.37
C ASN A 388 26.98 -39.59 -1.65
N PRO A 389 26.86 -40.88 -1.35
CA PRO A 389 27.83 -41.59 -0.55
C PRO A 389 29.20 -41.57 -1.24
N GLN A 390 30.21 -41.08 -0.55
CA GLN A 390 31.58 -41.19 -1.02
C GLN A 390 31.98 -42.66 -0.91
N LYS A 391 32.12 -43.34 -2.05
CA LYS A 391 32.78 -44.65 -2.08
C LYS A 391 34.20 -44.44 -1.57
N GLY A 392 34.48 -44.97 -0.38
CA GLY A 392 35.81 -44.99 0.18
C GLY A 392 36.76 -45.68 -0.79
N ASP A 393 37.64 -44.91 -1.40
CA ASP A 393 38.77 -45.45 -2.14
C ASP A 393 39.78 -45.94 -1.09
N LYS A 394 39.62 -47.18 -0.64
CA LYS A 394 40.63 -47.87 0.16
C LYS A 394 41.60 -48.57 -0.78
N GLY A 395 42.80 -48.01 -0.96
CA GLY A 395 44.00 -48.82 -1.24
C GLY A 395 44.99 -48.27 -2.28
N GLY A 396 45.90 -47.39 -1.85
CA GLY A 396 47.13 -47.06 -2.56
C GLY A 396 48.16 -46.39 -1.65
N LYS A 397 48.92 -47.21 -0.91
CA LYS A 397 50.00 -46.88 0.03
C LYS A 397 51.08 -45.95 -0.55
N GLY A 398 51.66 -45.10 0.30
CA GLY A 398 53.11 -44.88 0.31
C GLY A 398 53.62 -43.43 0.16
N ASP A 399 53.60 -42.68 1.26
CA ASP A 399 54.77 -42.05 1.88
C ASP A 399 55.80 -41.28 1.00
N LYS A 400 55.88 -39.96 1.16
CA LYS A 400 57.00 -39.28 1.83
C LYS A 400 56.86 -37.76 1.80
N GLY A 401 57.17 -37.15 2.93
CA GLY A 401 57.15 -35.71 3.15
C GLY A 401 58.13 -34.92 2.27
N GLY A 402 57.75 -33.67 2.02
CA GLY A 402 58.59 -32.64 1.44
C GLY A 402 58.01 -31.28 1.85
N LYS A 403 58.86 -30.48 2.51
CA LYS A 403 58.58 -29.15 3.07
C LYS A 403 58.02 -28.16 2.06
N ALA A 404 57.33 -27.16 2.61
CA ALA A 404 56.82 -25.95 1.98
C ALA A 404 57.84 -25.19 1.12
N ASP A 405 57.37 -24.54 0.05
CA ASP A 405 57.27 -23.07 0.00
C ASP A 405 56.42 -22.58 -1.19
N PRO A 406 55.74 -21.42 -1.07
CA PRO A 406 54.82 -20.92 -2.08
C PRO A 406 55.52 -19.93 -3.02
N LYS A 407 55.62 -20.25 -4.32
CA LYS A 407 55.84 -19.23 -5.35
C LYS A 407 54.94 -19.46 -6.55
N GLY A 408 54.28 -18.37 -6.94
CA GLY A 408 53.28 -18.30 -7.99
C GLY A 408 53.79 -18.68 -9.37
N GLY A 409 52.83 -19.13 -10.17
CA GLY A 409 53.01 -19.52 -11.56
C GLY A 409 51.69 -20.03 -12.11
N SER A 410 50.83 -19.11 -12.54
CA SER A 410 49.66 -19.39 -13.36
C SER A 410 50.07 -20.22 -14.58
N LYS A 411 49.68 -21.49 -14.61
CA LYS A 411 49.66 -22.32 -15.82
C LYS A 411 48.43 -23.22 -15.78
N GLY A 412 47.59 -23.06 -16.81
CA GLY A 412 46.33 -23.76 -17.00
C GLY A 412 46.47 -25.27 -16.83
N GLY A 413 45.90 -25.78 -15.75
CA GLY A 413 45.72 -27.19 -15.49
C GLY A 413 44.45 -27.68 -16.15
N GLY A 414 44.58 -28.28 -17.33
CA GLY A 414 43.57 -29.17 -17.89
C GLY A 414 43.30 -30.30 -16.89
N GLY A 415 42.19 -30.19 -16.17
CA GLY A 415 41.75 -31.19 -15.22
C GLY A 415 41.55 -32.52 -15.93
N LYS A 416 42.48 -33.46 -15.69
CA LYS A 416 42.27 -34.89 -15.96
C LYS A 416 40.96 -35.29 -15.27
N GLY A 417 39.92 -35.48 -16.07
CA GLY A 417 38.63 -35.95 -15.61
C GLY A 417 38.78 -37.25 -14.84
N GLY A 418 38.62 -37.16 -13.51
CA GLY A 418 38.34 -38.32 -12.70
C GLY A 418 37.17 -39.07 -13.31
N LYS A 419 37.30 -40.39 -13.48
CA LYS A 419 36.21 -41.25 -13.94
C LYS A 419 35.04 -41.09 -12.96
N ALA A 420 34.11 -40.20 -13.28
CA ALA A 420 32.79 -40.20 -12.70
C ALA A 420 32.20 -41.57 -13.00
N GLY A 421 32.12 -42.42 -11.99
CA GLY A 421 31.43 -43.70 -12.10
C GLY A 421 30.03 -43.44 -12.65
N SER A 422 29.63 -44.19 -13.66
CA SER A 422 28.25 -44.19 -14.13
C SER A 422 27.34 -44.45 -12.93
N SER A 423 26.55 -43.45 -12.51
CA SER A 423 25.46 -43.66 -11.54
C SER A 423 24.62 -44.80 -12.07
N LYS A 424 24.35 -45.81 -11.24
CA LYS A 424 23.45 -46.91 -11.60
C LYS A 424 22.01 -46.42 -11.52
N PHE A 425 21.11 -47.11 -12.21
CA PHE A 425 19.69 -46.76 -12.23
C PHE A 425 19.09 -46.65 -10.81
N TYR A 426 19.46 -47.58 -9.93
CA TYR A 426 18.97 -47.66 -8.56
C TYR A 426 19.80 -46.90 -7.52
N ASP A 427 20.79 -46.10 -7.93
CA ASP A 427 21.62 -45.37 -6.97
C ASP A 427 20.79 -44.27 -6.27
N ILE A 428 20.90 -44.20 -4.94
CA ILE A 428 20.13 -43.25 -4.11
C ILE A 428 20.49 -41.79 -4.42
N SER A 429 21.66 -41.55 -5.03
CA SER A 429 22.11 -40.23 -5.52
C SER A 429 21.26 -39.66 -6.65
N ASN A 430 20.46 -40.50 -7.32
CA ASN A 430 19.53 -40.05 -8.34
C ASN A 430 18.29 -39.38 -7.74
N PHE A 431 18.03 -39.53 -6.44
CA PHE A 431 16.85 -38.99 -5.78
C PHE A 431 17.16 -37.66 -5.09
N SER A 432 16.19 -36.76 -5.12
CA SER A 432 16.24 -35.52 -4.37
C SER A 432 14.88 -35.10 -3.87
N VAL A 433 14.84 -34.62 -2.64
CA VAL A 433 13.61 -34.17 -1.98
C VAL A 433 13.75 -32.70 -1.60
N SER A 434 12.71 -31.92 -1.80
CA SER A 434 12.60 -30.57 -1.24
C SER A 434 11.25 -30.43 -0.54
N TYR A 435 11.24 -29.71 0.56
CA TYR A 435 10.03 -29.39 1.30
C TYR A 435 10.11 -27.95 1.79
N ALA A 436 9.07 -27.18 1.59
CA ALA A 436 8.99 -25.81 2.06
C ALA A 436 7.63 -25.60 2.72
N TYR A 437 7.65 -24.91 3.85
CA TYR A 437 6.48 -24.46 4.57
C TYR A 437 6.65 -22.98 4.87
N THR A 438 5.65 -22.18 4.49
CA THR A 438 5.59 -20.77 4.84
C THR A 438 4.22 -20.43 5.40
N GLU A 439 4.19 -19.73 6.52
CA GLU A 439 2.99 -19.19 7.15
C GLU A 439 3.10 -17.68 7.23
N ARG A 440 2.12 -16.96 6.68
CA ARG A 440 1.94 -15.52 6.82
C ARG A 440 0.68 -15.29 7.63
N TYR A 441 0.83 -14.68 8.80
CA TYR A 441 -0.26 -14.22 9.62
C TYR A 441 -0.29 -12.70 9.62
N GLN A 442 -1.46 -12.12 9.39
CA GLN A 442 -1.70 -10.68 9.43
C GLN A 442 -2.95 -10.39 10.26
N ARG A 443 -2.92 -9.30 11.02
CA ARG A 443 -4.11 -8.66 11.59
C ARG A 443 -3.87 -7.15 11.63
N ASP A 444 -4.92 -6.37 11.49
CA ASP A 444 -4.92 -4.90 11.57
C ASP A 444 -6.29 -4.44 12.09
N ILE A 445 -6.64 -3.16 11.99
CA ILE A 445 -7.93 -2.65 12.48
C ILE A 445 -9.13 -3.27 11.76
N ASN A 446 -9.00 -3.60 10.48
CA ASN A 446 -10.08 -4.09 9.62
C ASN A 446 -10.10 -5.63 9.54
N LEU A 447 -8.95 -6.27 9.68
CA LEU A 447 -8.79 -7.72 9.63
C LEU A 447 -8.67 -8.28 11.05
N GLU A 448 -9.61 -9.13 11.45
CA GLU A 448 -9.49 -9.92 12.68
C GLU A 448 -8.28 -10.83 12.58
N PHE A 449 -8.18 -11.56 11.47
CA PHE A 449 -6.99 -12.26 11.03
C PHE A 449 -7.01 -12.53 9.52
N LEU A 450 -5.83 -12.70 8.95
CA LEU A 450 -5.57 -13.33 7.67
C LEU A 450 -4.40 -14.30 7.87
N MET A 451 -4.59 -15.56 7.52
CA MET A 451 -3.60 -16.62 7.65
C MET A 451 -3.42 -17.29 6.29
N ASN A 452 -2.23 -17.19 5.71
CA ASN A 452 -1.87 -17.89 4.48
C ASN A 452 -0.77 -18.91 4.76
N ARG A 453 -1.05 -20.17 4.49
CA ARG A 453 -0.13 -21.30 4.67
C ARG A 453 0.16 -21.93 3.31
N ASN A 454 1.42 -21.85 2.88
CA ASN A 454 1.89 -22.55 1.69
C ASN A 454 2.74 -23.75 2.10
N TYR A 455 2.45 -24.90 1.50
CA TYR A 455 3.21 -26.14 1.60
C TYR A 455 3.65 -26.55 0.20
N ARG A 456 4.96 -26.65 0.00
CA ARG A 456 5.53 -27.10 -1.26
C ARG A 456 6.40 -28.33 -1.03
N GLY A 457 5.95 -29.46 -1.55
CA GLY A 457 6.73 -30.70 -1.60
C GLY A 457 7.24 -30.94 -3.01
N SER A 458 8.50 -31.34 -3.15
CA SER A 458 9.07 -31.74 -4.43
C SER A 458 9.87 -33.01 -4.26
N PHE A 459 9.64 -33.97 -5.14
CA PHE A 459 10.43 -35.17 -5.27
C PHE A 459 10.90 -35.27 -6.71
N ALA A 460 12.21 -35.44 -6.89
CA ALA A 460 12.78 -35.66 -8.20
C ALA A 460 13.69 -36.89 -8.19
N TYR A 461 13.58 -37.66 -9.26
CA TYR A 461 14.48 -38.73 -9.61
C TYR A 461 15.11 -38.37 -10.95
N THR A 462 16.43 -38.30 -11.01
CA THR A 462 17.17 -37.97 -12.24
C THR A 462 18.31 -38.94 -12.43
N PHE A 463 18.12 -39.87 -13.34
CA PHE A 463 19.13 -40.82 -13.79
C PHE A 463 19.75 -40.33 -15.10
N ASN A 464 21.06 -40.18 -15.10
CA ASN A 464 21.86 -39.88 -16.28
C ASN A 464 22.90 -40.98 -16.48
N ASN A 465 22.91 -41.56 -17.68
CA ASN A 465 23.81 -42.64 -18.04
C ASN A 465 24.63 -42.27 -19.27
N ARG A 466 25.76 -42.96 -19.44
CA ARG A 466 26.55 -42.94 -20.66
C ARG A 466 26.66 -44.38 -21.17
N PRO A 467 25.61 -44.90 -21.84
CA PRO A 467 25.62 -46.24 -22.39
C PRO A 467 26.83 -46.45 -23.31
N LYS A 468 27.47 -47.62 -23.21
CA LYS A 468 28.56 -47.97 -24.12
C LYS A 468 28.00 -48.27 -25.50
N GLU A 469 28.64 -47.70 -26.52
CA GLU A 469 28.37 -48.03 -27.91
C GLU A 469 28.77 -49.48 -28.21
N ILE A 470 27.85 -50.29 -28.74
CA ILE A 470 28.14 -51.64 -29.20
C ILE A 470 28.09 -51.67 -30.73
N LYS A 471 29.17 -52.14 -31.35
CA LYS A 471 29.27 -52.37 -32.81
C LYS A 471 29.41 -53.87 -33.10
N PRO A 472 28.31 -54.60 -33.32
CA PRO A 472 28.34 -56.06 -33.39
C PRO A 472 29.11 -56.60 -34.60
N PHE A 473 29.05 -55.93 -35.75
CA PHE A 473 29.64 -56.43 -37.00
C PHE A 473 31.04 -55.88 -37.32
N ALA A 474 31.56 -54.95 -36.51
CA ALA A 474 32.81 -54.25 -36.78
C ALA A 474 34.06 -55.16 -36.76
N LYS A 475 33.98 -56.33 -36.12
CA LYS A 475 35.10 -57.29 -35.96
C LYS A 475 35.07 -58.46 -36.95
N ILE A 476 34.05 -58.59 -37.79
CA ILE A 476 33.90 -59.70 -38.74
C ILE A 476 34.74 -59.45 -40.01
N GLY A 477 35.60 -60.40 -40.38
CA GLY A 477 36.65 -60.23 -41.41
C GLY A 477 36.13 -59.81 -42.80
N PHE A 478 35.08 -60.46 -43.33
CA PHE A 478 34.53 -60.15 -44.66
C PHE A 478 33.77 -58.80 -44.70
N ILE A 479 33.18 -58.39 -43.57
CA ILE A 479 32.48 -57.09 -43.41
C ILE A 479 33.47 -55.95 -43.24
N LYS A 480 34.62 -56.23 -42.59
CA LYS A 480 35.67 -55.23 -42.32
C LYS A 480 36.35 -54.75 -43.60
N SER A 481 36.51 -55.62 -44.59
CA SER A 481 37.31 -55.40 -45.81
C SER A 481 36.53 -54.85 -47.01
N SER A 482 35.19 -54.92 -47.00
CA SER A 482 34.36 -54.47 -48.13
C SER A 482 33.94 -52.98 -48.00
N PRO A 483 34.22 -52.12 -49.00
CA PRO A 483 33.77 -50.73 -49.02
C PRO A 483 32.24 -50.59 -49.05
N TYR A 484 31.55 -51.55 -49.68
CA TYR A 484 30.09 -51.56 -49.83
C TYR A 484 29.34 -52.02 -48.58
N LEU A 485 30.02 -52.65 -47.61
CA LEU A 485 29.43 -53.12 -46.34
C LEU A 485 29.68 -52.16 -45.17
N LYS A 486 30.12 -50.92 -45.44
CA LYS A 486 30.42 -49.90 -44.43
C LYS A 486 29.21 -49.58 -43.53
N PHE A 487 27.99 -49.58 -44.06
CA PHE A 487 26.75 -49.40 -43.27
C PHE A 487 26.55 -50.51 -42.22
N ILE A 488 26.80 -51.78 -42.57
CA ILE A 488 26.70 -52.92 -41.65
C ILE A 488 27.86 -52.90 -40.64
N LYS A 489 29.08 -52.59 -41.11
CA LYS A 489 30.28 -52.45 -40.27
C LYS A 489 30.14 -51.37 -39.19
N ASP A 490 29.55 -50.22 -39.55
CA ASP A 490 29.36 -49.06 -38.66
C ASP A 490 28.04 -49.10 -37.89
N PHE A 491 27.21 -50.13 -38.09
CA PHE A 491 26.01 -50.34 -37.29
C PHE A 491 26.38 -50.34 -35.81
N ASN A 492 25.73 -49.47 -35.06
CA ASN A 492 25.98 -49.23 -33.67
C ASN A 492 24.64 -49.09 -32.97
N PHE A 493 24.57 -49.59 -31.74
CA PHE A 493 23.43 -49.37 -30.88
C PHE A 493 23.90 -49.14 -29.45
N TYR A 494 23.08 -48.44 -28.67
CA TYR A 494 23.28 -48.27 -27.24
C TYR A 494 22.21 -49.07 -26.50
N PRO A 495 22.56 -50.12 -25.74
CA PRO A 495 21.57 -50.97 -25.06
C PRO A 495 20.95 -50.33 -23.81
N GLY A 496 21.46 -49.17 -23.37
CA GLY A 496 21.05 -48.54 -22.11
C GLY A 496 20.33 -47.22 -22.35
N ILE A 497 19.35 -46.92 -21.49
CA ILE A 497 18.70 -45.61 -21.46
C ILE A 497 19.74 -44.54 -21.14
N LYS A 498 19.65 -43.38 -21.81
CA LYS A 498 20.58 -42.26 -21.63
C LYS A 498 20.16 -41.35 -20.48
N GLN A 499 18.88 -41.01 -20.41
CA GLN A 499 18.35 -40.19 -19.33
C GLN A 499 16.93 -40.61 -18.98
N LEU A 500 16.64 -40.70 -17.69
CA LEU A 500 15.29 -40.79 -17.16
C LEU A 500 15.17 -39.79 -16.01
N SER A 501 14.24 -38.84 -16.14
CA SER A 501 13.91 -37.90 -15.08
C SER A 501 12.42 -37.93 -14.79
N LEU A 502 12.09 -38.11 -13.52
CA LEU A 502 10.76 -37.93 -12.97
C LEU A 502 10.85 -36.78 -11.97
N ARG A 503 9.95 -35.82 -12.04
CA ARG A 503 9.80 -34.81 -11.00
C ARG A 503 8.32 -34.68 -10.66
N THR A 504 8.02 -34.63 -9.38
CA THR A 504 6.69 -34.42 -8.89
C THR A 504 6.70 -33.33 -7.83
N ASP A 505 5.87 -32.31 -8.03
CA ASP A 505 5.75 -31.15 -7.16
C ASP A 505 4.29 -31.03 -6.70
N MET A 506 4.08 -30.94 -5.39
CA MET A 506 2.80 -30.61 -4.78
C MET A 506 2.92 -29.21 -4.18
N ASP A 507 2.05 -28.30 -4.59
CA ASP A 507 1.96 -26.93 -4.07
C ASP A 507 0.56 -26.72 -3.52
N ARG A 508 0.46 -26.65 -2.18
CA ARG A 508 -0.79 -26.46 -1.46
C ARG A 508 -0.78 -25.09 -0.78
N THR A 509 -1.74 -24.25 -1.14
CA THR A 509 -2.02 -22.97 -0.50
C THR A 509 -3.34 -23.08 0.25
N TYR A 510 -3.31 -22.72 1.54
CA TYR A 510 -4.46 -22.65 2.41
C TYR A 510 -4.53 -21.27 3.03
N GLU A 511 -5.52 -20.49 2.64
CA GLU A 511 -5.74 -19.14 3.15
C GLU A 511 -7.07 -19.05 3.88
N THR A 512 -7.05 -18.44 5.06
CA THR A 512 -8.25 -18.09 5.82
C THR A 512 -8.21 -16.63 6.21
N SER A 513 -9.34 -15.94 6.09
CA SER A 513 -9.44 -14.52 6.44
C SER A 513 -10.78 -14.22 7.09
N ARG A 514 -10.77 -13.26 8.02
CA ARG A 514 -11.98 -12.76 8.67
C ARG A 514 -11.87 -11.26 8.89
N VAL A 515 -12.89 -10.54 8.43
CA VAL A 515 -13.04 -9.10 8.66
C VAL A 515 -13.44 -8.88 10.12
N ARG A 516 -12.95 -7.81 10.74
CA ARG A 516 -13.33 -7.45 12.09
C ARG A 516 -14.66 -6.71 12.10
N ASN A 517 -15.52 -7.05 13.06
CA ASN A 517 -16.67 -6.23 13.39
C ASN A 517 -16.23 -5.02 14.23
N ASN A 518 -16.19 -3.83 13.62
CA ASN A 518 -15.87 -2.57 14.28
C ASN A 518 -17.13 -1.73 14.58
N THR A 519 -18.34 -2.28 14.47
CA THR A 519 -19.59 -1.50 14.65
C THR A 519 -19.70 -0.87 16.03
N PHE A 520 -19.40 -1.63 17.09
CA PHE A 520 -19.34 -1.09 18.46
C PHE A 520 -18.27 0.00 18.59
N ASP A 521 -17.08 -0.25 18.02
CA ASP A 521 -15.94 0.66 18.10
C ASP A 521 -16.16 1.97 17.27
N LEU A 522 -17.08 1.96 16.30
CA LEU A 522 -17.42 3.10 15.42
C LEU A 522 -18.66 3.88 15.86
N PHE A 523 -19.71 3.16 16.29
CA PHE A 523 -21.04 3.73 16.50
C PHE A 523 -21.52 3.57 17.96
N GLY A 524 -20.77 2.89 18.82
CA GLY A 524 -21.20 2.56 20.18
C GLY A 524 -22.35 1.57 20.25
N ILE A 525 -22.73 0.97 19.12
CA ILE A 525 -23.85 0.03 18.99
C ILE A 525 -23.28 -1.35 18.66
N GLU A 526 -23.56 -2.34 19.49
CA GLU A 526 -23.30 -3.73 19.14
C GLU A 526 -24.28 -4.18 18.06
N SER A 527 -23.77 -4.39 16.85
CA SER A 527 -24.51 -5.05 15.77
C SER A 527 -24.00 -6.47 15.62
N ASP A 528 -24.90 -7.45 15.71
CA ASP A 528 -24.58 -8.86 15.46
C ASP A 528 -24.51 -9.11 13.94
N VAL A 529 -23.48 -8.53 13.31
CA VAL A 529 -23.21 -8.74 11.90
C VAL A 529 -22.64 -10.15 11.74
N LEU A 530 -23.30 -10.98 10.93
CA LEU A 530 -22.83 -12.33 10.63
C LEU A 530 -21.57 -12.29 9.76
N ILE A 531 -20.39 -12.20 10.38
CA ILE A 531 -19.10 -12.23 9.69
C ILE A 531 -18.51 -13.65 9.75
N ASN A 532 -18.63 -14.34 8.62
CA ASN A 532 -18.08 -15.69 8.43
C ASN A 532 -16.62 -15.64 7.97
N THR A 533 -15.85 -16.66 8.36
CA THR A 533 -14.47 -16.84 7.89
C THR A 533 -14.46 -17.26 6.43
N GLN A 534 -13.75 -16.52 5.60
CA GLN A 534 -13.52 -16.87 4.20
C GLN A 534 -12.34 -17.83 4.10
N VAL A 535 -12.44 -18.79 3.18
CA VAL A 535 -11.44 -19.84 3.00
C VAL A 535 -11.14 -20.01 1.52
N MET A 536 -9.86 -19.95 1.17
CA MET A 536 -9.36 -20.26 -0.16
C MET A 536 -8.39 -21.44 -0.05
N LYS A 537 -8.63 -22.49 -0.84
CA LYS A 537 -7.79 -23.68 -0.92
C LYS A 537 -7.36 -23.88 -2.36
N THR A 538 -6.09 -24.19 -2.56
CA THR A 538 -5.58 -24.61 -3.87
C THR A 538 -4.49 -25.63 -3.64
N TRP A 539 -4.58 -26.78 -4.29
CA TRP A 539 -3.59 -27.83 -4.17
C TRP A 539 -3.25 -28.41 -5.54
N ASN A 540 -2.21 -27.86 -6.13
CA ASN A 540 -1.73 -28.27 -7.44
C ASN A 540 -0.72 -29.39 -7.32
N TRP A 541 -0.85 -30.39 -8.19
CA TRP A 541 0.08 -31.50 -8.32
C TRP A 541 0.62 -31.57 -9.74
N THR A 542 1.88 -31.16 -9.89
CA THR A 542 2.60 -31.19 -11.17
C THR A 542 3.48 -32.44 -11.24
N ARG A 543 3.47 -33.14 -12.38
CA ARG A 543 4.31 -34.30 -12.65
C ARG A 543 4.97 -34.12 -14.01
N GLN A 544 6.30 -34.17 -14.02
CA GLN A 544 7.13 -33.99 -15.19
C GLN A 544 7.92 -35.26 -15.45
N TYR A 545 7.84 -35.74 -16.68
CA TYR A 545 8.53 -36.93 -17.16
C TYR A 545 9.46 -36.53 -18.30
N ASN A 546 10.71 -36.96 -18.23
CA ASN A 546 11.66 -36.81 -19.32
C ASN A 546 12.38 -38.14 -19.53
N PHE A 547 12.30 -38.68 -20.73
CA PHE A 547 12.93 -39.92 -21.12
C PHE A 547 13.71 -39.69 -22.41
N LYS A 548 15.01 -39.97 -22.37
CA LYS A 548 15.89 -39.87 -23.54
C LYS A 548 16.58 -41.19 -23.78
N TYR A 549 16.49 -41.67 -25.01
CA TYR A 549 17.13 -42.90 -25.44
C TYR A 549 17.78 -42.71 -26.82
N ASP A 550 19.11 -42.69 -26.82
CA ASP A 550 19.88 -42.74 -28.05
C ASP A 550 19.90 -44.21 -28.51
N LEU A 551 19.05 -44.60 -29.45
CA LEU A 551 19.02 -45.99 -29.97
C LEU A 551 20.32 -46.31 -30.74
N THR A 552 20.77 -45.36 -31.57
CA THR A 552 22.04 -45.40 -32.31
C THR A 552 22.67 -44.00 -32.31
N LYS A 553 23.87 -43.84 -32.88
CA LYS A 553 24.47 -42.51 -33.10
C LYS A 553 23.60 -41.61 -33.98
N GLY A 554 22.87 -42.20 -34.93
CA GLY A 554 22.01 -41.48 -35.86
C GLY A 554 20.56 -41.40 -35.41
N LEU A 555 20.08 -42.32 -34.56
CA LEU A 555 18.68 -42.41 -34.14
C LEU A 555 18.54 -42.09 -32.65
N LYS A 556 17.88 -40.97 -32.33
CA LYS A 556 17.64 -40.52 -30.95
C LYS A 556 16.15 -40.34 -30.72
N PHE A 557 15.70 -40.81 -29.57
CA PHE A 557 14.32 -40.68 -29.12
C PHE A 557 14.27 -39.87 -27.83
N ASP A 558 13.52 -38.78 -27.84
CA ASP A 558 13.26 -37.94 -26.68
C ASP A 558 11.74 -37.86 -26.44
N PHE A 559 11.33 -38.18 -25.22
CA PHE A 559 9.96 -38.05 -24.75
C PHE A 559 9.93 -37.12 -23.54
N ALA A 560 9.08 -36.11 -23.57
CA ALA A 560 8.82 -35.23 -22.45
C ALA A 560 7.31 -35.12 -22.22
N ALA A 561 6.85 -35.19 -20.98
CA ALA A 561 5.45 -35.01 -20.63
C ALA A 561 5.31 -34.19 -19.35
N ASN A 562 4.27 -33.36 -19.29
CA ASN A 562 3.87 -32.59 -18.11
C ASN A 562 2.38 -32.83 -17.84
N ALA A 563 2.08 -33.29 -16.63
CA ALA A 563 0.72 -33.49 -16.16
C ALA A 563 0.46 -32.60 -14.93
N LEU A 564 -0.49 -31.70 -15.04
CA LEU A 564 -1.00 -30.89 -13.95
C LEU A 564 -2.35 -31.46 -13.49
N ALA A 565 -2.50 -31.63 -12.17
CA ALA A 565 -3.75 -32.00 -11.56
C ALA A 565 -4.06 -31.14 -10.34
N LEU A 566 -5.34 -31.05 -10.00
CA LEU A 566 -5.84 -30.43 -8.77
C LEU A 566 -6.22 -31.54 -7.78
N ILE A 567 -5.75 -31.43 -6.54
CA ILE A 567 -6.21 -32.30 -5.45
C ILE A 567 -7.48 -31.68 -4.86
N GLY A 568 -8.59 -32.40 -4.91
CA GLY A 568 -9.84 -31.98 -4.30
C GLY A 568 -9.77 -32.02 -2.77
N GLU A 569 -10.17 -30.93 -2.13
CA GLU A 569 -10.35 -30.85 -0.67
C GLU A 569 -11.83 -30.53 -0.36
N PRO A 570 -12.40 -31.07 0.74
CA PRO A 570 -13.74 -30.68 1.20
C PRO A 570 -13.90 -29.17 1.40
N THR A 571 -15.13 -28.66 1.27
CA THR A 571 -15.46 -27.23 1.40
C THR A 571 -15.32 -26.73 2.85
N GLY A 572 -15.22 -25.41 3.03
CA GLY A 572 -15.24 -24.77 4.36
C GLY A 572 -13.89 -24.74 5.10
N VAL A 573 -13.91 -24.22 6.33
CA VAL A 573 -12.75 -24.17 7.23
C VAL A 573 -12.34 -25.59 7.61
N ILE A 574 -11.04 -25.85 7.70
CA ILE A 574 -10.54 -27.15 8.15
C ILE A 574 -10.55 -27.12 9.67
N ASP A 575 -11.59 -27.70 10.26
CA ASP A 575 -11.62 -27.96 11.69
C ASP A 575 -10.76 -29.19 12.01
N ARG A 576 -9.85 -29.05 12.97
CA ARG A 576 -9.01 -30.16 13.46
C ARG A 576 -9.39 -30.59 14.87
N GLU A 577 -10.28 -29.85 15.51
CA GLU A 577 -10.74 -30.11 16.88
C GLU A 577 -11.88 -31.13 16.87
N ASP A 578 -12.70 -31.14 15.83
CA ASP A 578 -13.67 -32.20 15.54
C ASP A 578 -12.98 -33.44 14.94
N PRO A 579 -12.90 -34.57 15.67
CA PRO A 579 -12.25 -35.79 15.19
C PRO A 579 -12.97 -36.42 14.01
N ASP A 580 -14.30 -36.42 14.00
CA ASP A 580 -15.11 -37.07 12.98
C ASP A 580 -14.98 -36.33 11.64
N TYR A 581 -15.05 -34.99 11.69
CA TYR A 581 -14.76 -34.16 10.52
C TYR A 581 -13.34 -34.37 10.01
N TRP A 582 -12.34 -34.40 10.92
CA TRP A 582 -10.94 -34.54 10.54
C TRP A 582 -10.63 -35.90 9.90
N GLU A 583 -11.25 -36.98 10.36
CA GLU A 583 -11.13 -38.31 9.73
C GLU A 583 -11.73 -38.32 8.33
N ALA A 584 -12.98 -37.86 8.17
CA ALA A 584 -13.64 -37.78 6.86
C ALA A 584 -12.85 -36.89 5.87
N TYR A 585 -12.28 -35.79 6.36
CA TYR A 585 -11.43 -34.90 5.59
C TYR A 585 -10.16 -35.62 5.10
N LYS A 586 -9.44 -36.32 5.99
CA LYS A 586 -8.23 -37.07 5.62
C LYS A 586 -8.52 -38.14 4.59
N ASP A 587 -9.62 -38.88 4.76
CA ASP A 587 -10.00 -39.97 3.85
C ASP A 587 -10.27 -39.44 2.44
N THR A 588 -11.02 -38.34 2.34
CA THR A 588 -11.31 -37.67 1.06
C THR A 588 -10.03 -37.19 0.37
N VAL A 589 -9.12 -36.56 1.12
CA VAL A 589 -7.84 -36.06 0.59
C VAL A 589 -6.94 -37.21 0.13
N TRP A 590 -6.83 -38.28 0.92
CA TRP A 590 -6.03 -39.45 0.56
C TRP A 590 -6.58 -40.19 -0.64
N GLN A 591 -7.91 -40.28 -0.77
CA GLN A 591 -8.55 -40.82 -1.96
C GLN A 591 -8.18 -40.00 -3.20
N ASN A 592 -8.31 -38.67 -3.14
CA ASN A 592 -7.92 -37.78 -4.24
C ASN A 592 -6.43 -37.92 -4.63
N ILE A 593 -5.54 -38.07 -3.64
CA ILE A 593 -4.10 -38.28 -3.89
C ILE A 593 -3.86 -39.65 -4.54
N ARG A 594 -4.53 -40.72 -4.10
CA ARG A 594 -4.43 -42.05 -4.70
C ARG A 594 -4.97 -42.06 -6.13
N ASP A 595 -6.04 -41.31 -6.37
CA ASP A 595 -6.69 -41.15 -7.68
C ASP A 595 -5.95 -40.17 -8.60
N MET A 596 -4.72 -39.76 -8.22
CA MET A 596 -3.84 -38.92 -9.03
C MET A 596 -4.31 -37.47 -9.25
N GLY A 597 -5.31 -37.02 -8.49
CA GLY A 597 -5.98 -35.74 -8.63
C GLY A 597 -6.79 -35.60 -9.93
N GLU A 598 -7.63 -34.58 -9.98
CA GLU A 598 -8.36 -34.20 -11.19
C GLU A 598 -7.38 -33.57 -12.19
N LYS A 599 -7.15 -34.22 -13.33
CA LYS A 599 -6.22 -33.75 -14.36
C LYS A 599 -6.79 -32.52 -15.07
N THR A 600 -6.16 -31.37 -14.87
CA THR A 600 -6.56 -30.10 -15.49
C THR A 600 -5.84 -29.86 -16.81
N ASN A 601 -4.58 -30.29 -16.92
CA ASN A 601 -3.79 -30.14 -18.14
C ASN A 601 -2.82 -31.32 -18.31
N TYR A 602 -2.67 -31.78 -19.55
CA TYR A 602 -1.66 -32.76 -19.94
C TYR A 602 -1.08 -32.40 -21.30
N ASN A 603 0.23 -32.27 -21.37
CA ASN A 603 0.95 -32.11 -22.63
C ASN A 603 2.12 -33.09 -22.70
N HIS A 604 2.47 -33.49 -23.92
CA HIS A 604 3.67 -34.27 -24.17
C HIS A 604 4.26 -33.93 -25.54
N THR A 605 5.55 -34.18 -25.66
CA THR A 605 6.32 -34.01 -26.89
C THR A 605 7.12 -35.28 -27.12
N VAL A 606 7.06 -35.79 -28.34
CA VAL A 606 7.85 -36.91 -28.81
C VAL A 606 8.73 -36.38 -29.94
N ASN A 607 10.04 -36.43 -29.76
CA ASN A 607 11.01 -36.08 -30.80
C ASN A 607 11.78 -37.34 -31.20
N LEU A 608 11.75 -37.65 -32.49
CA LEU A 608 12.54 -38.71 -33.08
C LEU A 608 13.48 -38.07 -34.08
N ASN A 609 14.78 -38.08 -33.78
CA ASN A 609 15.80 -37.52 -34.67
C ASN A 609 16.54 -38.66 -35.34
N TYR A 610 16.49 -38.73 -36.66
CA TYR A 610 17.16 -39.74 -37.47
C TYR A 610 18.09 -39.13 -38.51
N LYS A 611 19.40 -39.21 -38.25
CA LYS A 611 20.43 -38.96 -39.24
C LYS A 611 20.54 -40.17 -40.17
N VAL A 612 20.09 -40.00 -41.41
CA VAL A 612 20.14 -41.04 -42.42
C VAL A 612 21.61 -41.32 -42.76
N PRO A 613 22.08 -42.57 -42.67
CA PRO A 613 23.49 -42.92 -42.83
C PRO A 613 23.92 -42.97 -44.31
N LEU A 614 23.62 -41.93 -45.09
CA LEU A 614 24.00 -41.78 -46.50
C LEU A 614 25.53 -41.69 -46.66
N ASP A 615 26.24 -41.15 -45.66
CA ASP A 615 27.71 -41.10 -45.55
C ASP A 615 28.38 -42.50 -45.45
N LYS A 616 27.57 -43.54 -45.24
CA LYS A 616 28.01 -44.94 -45.16
C LYS A 616 27.94 -45.67 -46.50
N PHE A 617 27.32 -45.09 -47.53
CA PHE A 617 27.24 -45.69 -48.87
C PHE A 617 28.28 -45.05 -49.81
N PRO A 618 29.21 -45.82 -50.42
CA PRO A 618 30.28 -45.27 -51.24
C PRO A 618 29.85 -44.37 -52.41
N LEU A 619 28.66 -44.60 -52.96
CA LEU A 619 28.15 -43.91 -54.15
C LEU A 619 27.46 -42.57 -53.84
N ILE A 620 27.03 -42.35 -52.59
CA ILE A 620 26.23 -41.18 -52.17
C ILE A 620 26.75 -40.55 -50.88
N ASN A 621 28.02 -40.80 -50.56
CA ASN A 621 28.66 -40.37 -49.31
C ASN A 621 28.83 -38.84 -49.16
N PHE A 622 28.54 -38.07 -50.21
CA PHE A 622 28.51 -36.61 -50.23
C PHE A 622 27.16 -36.03 -49.78
N MET A 623 26.11 -36.86 -49.70
CA MET A 623 24.77 -36.45 -49.27
C MET A 623 24.64 -36.55 -47.75
N SER A 624 24.04 -35.54 -47.11
CA SER A 624 23.61 -35.58 -45.71
C SER A 624 22.11 -35.36 -45.67
N ALA A 625 21.39 -36.20 -44.92
CA ALA A 625 19.97 -36.04 -44.67
C ALA A 625 19.71 -36.31 -43.19
N ASP A 626 19.04 -35.36 -42.55
CA ASP A 626 18.60 -35.44 -41.16
C ASP A 626 17.07 -35.28 -41.18
N ALA A 627 16.36 -36.14 -40.45
CA ALA A 627 14.90 -36.13 -40.31
C ALA A 627 14.49 -36.09 -38.83
#